data_AF-A0AAV5ET37-F1
#
_entry.id   AF-A0AAV5ET37-F1
#
_cell.length_a   1.000
_cell.length_b   1.000
_cell.length_c   1.000
_cell.angle_alpha   90.00
_cell.angle_beta   90.00
_cell.angle_gamma   90.00
#
_symmetry.space_group_name_H-M   'P 1'
#
loop_
_entity.id
_entity.type
_entity.pdbx_description
1 polymer ?
#
loop_
_entity_poly.entity_id
_entity_poly.type
_entity_poly.pdbx_seq_one_letter_code
_entity_poly.pdbx_strand_id
1 'polypeptide(L)'
;MQPPLLFVYLPQVPSDFRLKSEQRKAAAMSTIKFCRECNNILYPKEDRENRTLLFACRNCDHQEVSDSNLVYRNVVDHAAGEFTQVLYEDVASDPTLPRTKSVRCSACGHGEAVFFQVSVQTFSLLQFVQGSDTDDSR
;
A
#
# COMPACT_ATOMS: atom_id res chain seq x y z
N MET A 1 -6.83 -20.81 37.29
CA MET A 1 -6.81 -21.60 36.03
C MET A 1 -7.07 -20.64 34.87
N GLN A 2 -6.02 -20.05 34.31
CA GLN A 2 -6.08 -19.29 33.05
C GLN A 2 -5.38 -20.17 31.99
N PRO A 3 -5.97 -20.37 30.79
CA PRO A 3 -5.32 -21.16 29.76
C PRO A 3 -4.13 -20.37 29.18
N PRO A 4 -3.07 -21.06 28.72
CA PRO A 4 -1.89 -20.41 28.20
C PRO A 4 -2.21 -19.80 26.84
N LEU A 5 -1.89 -18.52 26.69
CA LEU A 5 -1.88 -17.85 25.39
C LEU A 5 -0.83 -18.52 24.52
N LEU A 6 -1.28 -19.23 23.49
CA LEU A 6 -0.43 -19.65 22.38
C LEU A 6 0.18 -18.38 21.77
N PHE A 7 1.46 -18.17 22.04
CA PHE A 7 2.30 -17.29 21.23
C PHE A 7 2.33 -17.88 19.81
N VAL A 8 1.46 -17.37 18.93
CA VAL A 8 1.63 -17.56 17.50
C VAL A 8 2.88 -16.77 17.13
N TYR A 9 4.00 -17.48 17.02
CA TYR A 9 5.18 -16.99 16.34
C TYR A 9 4.72 -16.66 14.91
N LEU A 10 4.55 -15.36 14.62
CA LEU A 10 4.61 -14.90 13.24
C LEU A 10 5.94 -15.44 12.70
N PRO A 11 5.98 -16.23 11.61
CA PRO A 11 7.24 -16.60 11.02
C PRO A 11 7.92 -15.28 10.66
N GLN A 12 9.04 -14.98 11.33
CA GLN A 12 9.92 -13.90 10.93
C GLN A 12 10.43 -14.26 9.54
N VAL A 13 9.68 -13.83 8.53
CA VAL A 13 10.11 -13.91 7.15
C VAL A 13 11.38 -13.08 7.08
N PRO A 14 12.54 -13.64 6.70
CA PRO A 14 13.81 -12.95 6.76
C PRO A 14 13.72 -11.62 5.99
N SER A 15 14.20 -10.55 6.61
CA SER A 15 14.17 -9.16 6.14
C SER A 15 14.69 -8.99 4.72
N ASP A 16 15.63 -9.83 4.30
CA ASP A 16 16.25 -9.83 2.96
C ASP A 16 15.28 -10.25 1.84
N PHE A 17 14.28 -11.07 2.15
CA PHE A 17 13.28 -11.49 1.16
C PHE A 17 12.27 -10.38 0.87
N ARG A 18 11.88 -9.61 1.91
CA ARG A 18 10.92 -8.51 1.84
C ARG A 18 11.42 -7.35 0.98
N LEU A 19 12.69 -6.99 1.12
CA LEU A 19 13.31 -5.90 0.35
C LEU A 19 13.35 -6.18 -1.15
N LYS A 20 13.66 -7.43 -1.55
CA LYS A 20 13.68 -7.82 -2.97
C LYS A 20 12.28 -7.87 -3.59
N SER A 21 11.25 -8.28 -2.84
CA SER A 21 9.87 -8.29 -3.34
C SER A 21 9.26 -6.90 -3.47
N GLU A 22 9.56 -5.98 -2.55
CA GLU A 22 9.05 -4.60 -2.60
C GLU A 22 9.74 -3.78 -3.69
N GLN A 23 11.06 -3.94 -3.89
CA GLN A 23 11.78 -3.31 -5.00
C GLN A 23 11.27 -3.78 -6.38
N ARG A 24 10.88 -5.05 -6.52
CA ARG A 24 10.22 -5.56 -7.75
C ARG A 24 8.77 -5.09 -7.91
N LYS A 25 8.10 -4.64 -6.85
CA LYS A 25 6.74 -4.11 -6.90
C LYS A 25 6.73 -2.64 -7.39
N ALA A 26 7.59 -1.79 -6.83
CA ALA A 26 7.63 -0.36 -7.18
C ALA A 26 8.04 -0.07 -8.65
N ALA A 27 8.94 -0.88 -9.21
CA ALA A 27 9.49 -0.66 -10.56
C ALA A 27 8.50 -0.92 -11.72
N ALA A 28 7.28 -1.38 -11.46
CA ALA A 28 6.37 -1.84 -12.50
C ALA A 28 4.90 -1.53 -12.14
N MET A 29 4.62 -0.26 -11.81
CA MET A 29 3.25 0.25 -11.79
C MET A 29 2.96 0.86 -13.15
N SER A 30 2.02 0.28 -13.90
CA SER A 30 1.52 0.90 -15.14
C SER A 30 0.57 2.04 -14.75
N THR A 31 1.05 3.27 -14.81
CA THR A 31 0.23 4.46 -14.51
C THR A 31 -0.73 4.76 -15.66
N ILE A 32 -2.00 5.05 -15.36
CA ILE A 32 -3.00 5.49 -16.34
C ILE A 32 -2.61 6.89 -16.85
N LYS A 33 -2.50 7.06 -18.17
CA LYS A 33 -2.23 8.36 -18.81
C LYS A 33 -3.53 9.00 -19.34
N PHE A 34 -3.62 10.32 -19.22
CA PHE A 34 -4.75 11.11 -19.70
C PHE A 34 -4.31 12.03 -20.85
N CYS A 35 -5.20 12.22 -21.81
CA CYS A 35 -4.99 13.13 -22.93
C CYS A 35 -4.99 14.59 -22.44
N ARG A 36 -4.03 15.39 -22.90
CA ARG A 36 -3.89 16.80 -22.52
C ARG A 36 -4.97 17.71 -23.11
N GLU A 37 -5.61 17.29 -24.20
CA GLU A 37 -6.59 18.10 -24.93
C GLU A 37 -8.01 17.88 -24.40
N CYS A 38 -8.44 16.63 -24.29
CA CYS A 38 -9.83 16.28 -23.97
C CYS A 38 -10.00 15.53 -22.63
N ASN A 39 -8.91 15.36 -21.86
CA ASN A 39 -8.90 14.68 -20.56
C ASN A 39 -9.51 13.26 -20.57
N ASN A 40 -9.51 12.59 -21.72
CA ASN A 40 -9.90 11.19 -21.85
C ASN A 40 -8.69 10.27 -21.61
N ILE A 41 -8.95 9.04 -21.18
CA ILE A 41 -7.91 8.03 -20.98
C ILE A 41 -7.22 7.70 -22.31
N LEU A 42 -5.89 7.67 -22.32
CA LEU A 42 -5.10 7.23 -23.46
C LEU A 42 -4.98 5.70 -23.49
N TYR A 43 -5.08 5.13 -24.68
CA TYR A 43 -5.02 3.69 -24.90
C TYR A 43 -3.71 3.28 -25.56
N PRO A 44 -3.13 2.14 -25.17
CA PRO A 44 -1.92 1.60 -25.80
C PRO A 44 -2.18 1.28 -27.28
N LYS A 45 -1.28 1.74 -28.16
CA LYS A 45 -1.30 1.56 -29.61
C LYS A 45 0.12 1.24 -30.08
N GLU A 46 0.25 0.25 -30.98
CA GLU A 46 1.54 -0.10 -31.58
C GLU A 46 1.86 0.83 -32.76
N ASP A 47 3.07 1.39 -32.78
CA ASP A 47 3.67 1.95 -33.99
C ASP A 47 4.55 0.87 -34.65
N ARG A 48 4.09 0.34 -35.78
CA ARG A 48 4.75 -0.77 -36.48
C ARG A 48 6.05 -0.36 -37.18
N GLU A 49 6.16 0.90 -37.57
CA GLU A 49 7.34 1.40 -38.31
C GLU A 49 8.52 1.55 -37.36
N ASN A 50 8.29 2.19 -36.22
CA ASN A 50 9.31 2.43 -35.21
C ASN A 50 9.43 1.31 -34.16
N ARG A 51 8.48 0.35 -34.16
CA ARG A 51 8.37 -0.73 -33.17
C ARG A 51 8.32 -0.20 -31.73
N THR A 52 7.63 0.91 -31.54
CA THR A 52 7.47 1.59 -30.26
C THR A 52 6.02 1.51 -29.78
N LEU A 53 5.85 1.45 -28.46
CA LEU A 53 4.53 1.55 -27.84
C LEU A 53 4.13 3.03 -27.73
N LEU A 54 2.96 3.37 -28.27
CA LEU A 54 2.34 4.68 -28.15
C LEU A 54 1.11 4.61 -27.24
N PHE A 55 0.72 5.76 -26.70
CA PHE A 55 -0.55 6.00 -26.03
C PHE A 55 -1.36 7.00 -26.85
N ALA A 56 -2.51 6.56 -27.37
CA ALA A 56 -3.34 7.33 -28.28
C ALA A 56 -4.73 7.60 -27.69
N CYS A 57 -5.28 8.78 -27.94
CA CYS A 57 -6.67 9.07 -27.63
C CYS A 57 -7.60 8.44 -28.67
N ARG A 58 -8.84 8.13 -28.28
CA ARG A 58 -9.90 7.68 -29.21
C ARG A 58 -10.76 8.83 -29.73
N ASN A 59 -10.76 9.98 -29.04
CA ASN A 59 -11.64 11.11 -29.31
C ASN A 59 -10.93 12.25 -30.05
N CYS A 60 -9.59 12.27 -30.07
CA CYS A 60 -8.78 13.22 -30.83
C CYS A 60 -7.51 12.53 -31.37
N ASP A 61 -6.71 13.25 -32.15
CA ASP A 61 -5.51 12.73 -32.82
C ASP A 61 -4.25 12.71 -31.92
N HIS A 62 -4.40 13.10 -30.65
CA HIS A 62 -3.30 13.15 -29.68
C HIS A 62 -2.68 11.77 -29.43
N GLN A 63 -1.35 11.70 -29.55
CA GLN A 63 -0.56 10.49 -29.39
C GLN A 63 0.75 10.81 -28.65
N GLU A 64 1.16 9.95 -27.73
CA GLU A 64 2.39 10.10 -26.94
C GLU A 64 3.22 8.81 -26.95
N VAL A 65 4.54 8.92 -26.94
CA VAL A 65 5.45 7.76 -26.83
C VAL A 65 5.42 7.23 -25.39
N SER A 66 5.41 5.91 -25.23
CA SER A 66 5.48 5.29 -23.92
C SER A 66 6.90 5.27 -23.35
N ASP A 67 7.04 5.62 -22.08
CA ASP A 67 8.31 5.55 -21.33
C ASP A 67 8.67 4.10 -20.95
N SER A 68 7.67 3.20 -20.89
CA SER A 68 7.85 1.79 -20.56
C SER A 68 6.94 0.89 -21.39
N ASN A 69 7.35 -0.37 -21.60
CA ASN A 69 6.55 -1.33 -22.37
C ASN A 69 5.50 -2.07 -21.52
N LEU A 70 5.31 -1.65 -20.26
CA LEU A 70 4.39 -2.29 -19.33
C LEU A 70 2.98 -1.71 -19.48
N VAL A 71 2.11 -2.42 -20.19
CA VAL A 71 0.72 -2.01 -20.42
C VAL A 71 -0.20 -2.43 -19.27
N TYR A 72 0.03 -3.62 -18.72
CA TYR A 72 -0.83 -4.21 -17.70
C TYR A 72 -0.01 -5.06 -16.75
N ARG A 73 -0.34 -4.96 -15.46
CA ARG A 73 0.17 -5.83 -14.42
C ARG A 73 -0.99 -6.28 -13.54
N ASN A 74 -1.17 -7.60 -13.45
CA ASN A 74 -2.02 -8.19 -12.44
C ASN A 74 -1.16 -8.61 -11.25
N VAL A 75 -1.50 -8.16 -10.04
CA VAL A 75 -0.89 -8.62 -8.80
C VAL A 75 -1.99 -9.31 -8.02
N VAL A 76 -1.93 -10.64 -7.95
CA VAL A 76 -2.94 -11.45 -7.24
C VAL A 76 -2.64 -11.49 -5.74
N ASP A 77 -1.36 -11.47 -5.38
CA ASP A 77 -0.89 -11.45 -4.00
C ASP A 77 -0.64 -10.01 -3.53
N HIS A 78 -1.69 -9.42 -2.96
CA HIS A 78 -1.57 -8.15 -2.24
C HIS A 78 -0.90 -8.41 -0.89
N ALA A 79 0.17 -7.68 -0.60
CA ALA A 79 0.82 -7.82 0.69
C ALA A 79 -0.09 -7.21 1.77
N ALA A 80 -0.05 -7.76 2.98
CA ALA A 80 -0.76 -7.24 4.15
C ALA A 80 -0.59 -5.71 4.36
N GLY A 81 0.54 -5.14 3.93
CA GLY A 81 0.84 -3.71 4.02
C GLY A 81 0.20 -2.85 2.91
N GLU A 82 -0.45 -3.44 1.92
CA GLU A 82 -1.17 -2.73 0.84
C GLU A 82 -2.58 -2.30 1.28
N PHE A 83 -3.07 -2.87 2.40
CA PHE A 83 -4.38 -2.58 2.99
C PHE A 83 -4.41 -1.35 3.90
N THR A 84 -3.35 -0.56 3.94
CA THR A 84 -3.26 0.63 4.80
C THR A 84 -3.83 1.87 4.12
N GLN A 85 -5.08 1.78 3.64
CA GLN A 85 -5.93 2.98 3.44
C GLN A 85 -6.60 3.42 4.75
N VAL A 86 -6.16 2.86 5.88
CA VAL A 86 -6.57 3.29 7.21
C VAL A 86 -5.85 4.61 7.50
N LEU A 87 -6.61 5.69 7.63
CA LEU A 87 -6.10 6.96 8.15
C LEU A 87 -5.71 6.73 9.62
N TYR A 88 -4.40 6.65 9.86
CA TYR A 88 -3.84 6.32 11.17
C TYR A 88 -4.27 7.29 12.28
N GLU A 89 -4.53 8.55 11.92
CA GLU A 89 -5.01 9.60 12.84
C GLU A 89 -6.44 9.34 13.33
N ASP A 90 -7.35 8.99 12.43
CA ASP A 90 -8.75 8.70 12.78
C ASP A 90 -8.85 7.48 13.68
N VAL A 91 -8.02 6.47 13.44
CA VAL A 91 -7.99 5.25 14.26
C VAL A 91 -7.34 5.48 15.63
N ALA A 92 -6.32 6.33 15.72
CA ALA A 92 -5.68 6.65 16.99
C ALA A 92 -6.60 7.43 17.94
N SER A 93 -7.53 8.22 17.41
CA SER A 93 -8.46 9.06 18.18
C SER A 93 -9.74 8.33 18.61
N ASP A 94 -10.08 7.19 18.01
CA ASP A 94 -11.27 6.42 18.36
C ASP A 94 -11.20 5.89 19.81
N PRO A 95 -12.10 6.33 20.71
CA PRO A 95 -12.12 5.87 22.11
C PRO A 95 -12.73 4.47 22.27
N THR A 96 -13.39 3.93 21.24
CA THR A 96 -14.04 2.61 21.28
C THR A 96 -13.09 1.47 20.97
N LEU A 97 -11.90 1.77 20.42
CA LEU A 97 -10.88 0.78 20.11
C LEU A 97 -10.02 0.42 21.33
N PRO A 98 -9.59 -0.85 21.45
CA PRO A 98 -8.80 -1.29 22.59
C PRO A 98 -7.36 -0.75 22.52
N ARG A 99 -6.84 -0.36 23.69
CA ARG A 99 -5.50 0.20 23.88
C ARG A 99 -4.63 -0.71 24.73
N THR A 100 -3.33 -0.76 24.42
CA THR A 100 -2.33 -1.46 25.23
C THR A 100 -1.14 -0.58 25.57
N LYS A 101 -0.56 -0.83 26.76
CA LYS A 101 0.68 -0.21 27.25
C LYS A 101 1.90 -1.14 27.18
N SER A 102 1.70 -2.37 26.71
CA SER A 102 2.74 -3.40 26.66
C SER A 102 3.72 -3.22 25.50
N VAL A 103 3.41 -2.34 24.54
CA VAL A 103 4.20 -2.12 23.32
C VAL A 103 4.57 -0.65 23.24
N ARG A 104 5.86 -0.37 23.06
CA ARG A 104 6.37 1.00 22.83
C ARG A 104 6.56 1.26 21.34
N CYS A 105 6.34 2.50 20.91
CA CYS A 105 6.64 2.92 19.55
C CYS A 105 8.13 2.86 19.26
N SER A 106 8.52 2.23 18.15
CA SER A 106 9.92 2.19 17.71
C SER A 106 10.40 3.52 17.11
N ALA A 107 9.48 4.39 16.67
CA ALA A 107 9.81 5.70 16.10
C ALA A 107 9.87 6.80 17.16
N CYS A 108 8.85 6.94 18.02
CA CYS A 108 8.75 8.03 19.01
C CYS A 108 8.88 7.57 20.48
N GLY A 109 8.91 6.26 20.77
CA GLY A 109 9.02 5.76 22.15
C GLY A 109 7.75 5.85 22.99
N HIS A 110 6.64 6.37 22.44
CA HIS A 110 5.36 6.48 23.13
C HIS A 110 4.88 5.12 23.64
N GLY A 111 4.31 5.12 24.85
CA GLY A 111 4.00 3.93 25.64
C GLY A 111 2.60 3.38 25.45
N GLU A 112 1.80 3.93 24.53
CA GLU A 112 0.45 3.44 24.23
C GLU A 112 0.28 3.15 22.74
N ALA A 113 -0.41 2.07 22.43
CA ALA A 113 -0.76 1.65 21.07
C ALA A 113 -2.22 1.20 21.01
N VAL A 114 -2.91 1.59 19.92
CA VAL A 114 -4.23 1.09 19.56
C VAL A 114 -4.05 -0.15 18.70
N PHE A 115 -4.88 -1.17 18.89
CA PHE A 115 -4.87 -2.34 18.01
C PHE A 115 -6.28 -2.72 17.56
N PHE A 116 -6.37 -3.26 16.35
CA PHE A 116 -7.62 -3.75 15.80
C PHE A 116 -7.35 -4.91 14.83
N GLN A 117 -8.36 -5.75 14.65
CA GLN A 117 -8.32 -6.84 13.69
C GLN A 117 -8.96 -6.37 12.39
N VAL A 118 -8.19 -6.39 11.30
CA VAL A 118 -8.73 -6.21 9.96
C VAL A 118 -9.10 -7.59 9.43
N SER A 119 -10.39 -7.81 9.23
CA SER A 119 -10.90 -8.98 8.51
C SER A 119 -10.96 -8.63 7.02
N VAL A 120 -10.01 -9.10 6.24
CA VAL A 120 -10.17 -9.16 4.79
C VAL A 120 -10.57 -10.58 4.41
N GLN A 121 -11.25 -10.75 3.28
CA GLN A 121 -11.85 -12.02 2.87
C GLN A 121 -10.87 -13.21 2.84
N THR A 122 -9.56 -12.93 2.80
CA THR A 122 -8.49 -13.92 2.70
C THR A 122 -7.59 -14.03 3.95
N PHE A 123 -7.64 -13.09 4.90
CA PHE A 123 -6.79 -13.13 6.11
C PHE A 123 -7.26 -12.18 7.22
N SER A 124 -6.89 -12.52 8.46
CA SER A 124 -7.04 -11.65 9.64
C SER A 124 -5.68 -11.11 10.05
N LEU A 125 -5.55 -9.79 10.17
CA LEU A 125 -4.32 -9.12 10.62
C LEU A 125 -4.59 -8.28 11.86
N LEU A 126 -3.72 -8.43 12.85
CA LEU A 126 -3.62 -7.49 13.96
C LEU A 126 -2.73 -6.33 13.53
N GLN A 127 -3.31 -5.13 13.43
CA GLN A 127 -2.59 -3.90 13.16
C GLN A 127 -2.43 -3.09 14.44
N PHE A 128 -1.25 -2.52 14.64
CA PHE A 128 -0.97 -1.57 15.70
C PHE A 128 -0.86 -0.18 15.09
N VAL A 129 -1.60 0.77 15.66
CA VAL A 129 -1.56 2.19 15.28
C VAL A 129 -1.11 2.98 16.48
N GLN A 130 -0.09 3.81 16.25
CA GLN A 130 0.53 4.65 17.26
C GLN A 130 0.27 6.09 16.82
N GLY A 131 -0.58 6.80 17.56
CA GLY A 131 -0.75 8.24 17.34
C GLY A 131 0.59 8.92 17.59
N SER A 132 1.04 9.71 16.62
CA SER A 132 2.14 10.64 16.81
C SER A 132 1.57 11.90 17.44
N ASP A 133 1.29 11.84 18.74
CA ASP A 133 1.07 13.06 19.49
C ASP A 133 2.42 13.77 19.56
N THR A 134 2.65 14.70 18.64
CA THR A 134 3.66 15.74 18.85
C THR A 134 3.20 16.50 20.10
N ASP A 135 3.91 16.28 21.18
CA ASP A 135 3.85 17.03 22.43
C ASP A 135 3.97 18.53 22.11
N ASP A 136 2.83 19.21 21.93
CA ASP A 136 2.75 20.67 21.98
C ASP A 136 2.83 21.05 23.45
N SER A 137 4.06 21.26 23.89
CA SER A 137 4.38 21.67 25.25
C SER A 137 3.70 23.00 25.59
N ARG A 138 2.74 22.96 26.51
CA ARG A 138 2.41 24.12 27.36
C ARG A 138 1.83 23.75 28.72
#